data_AF-A0A936PZR4-F1
#
_entry.id   AF-A0A936PZR4-F1
#
_cell.length_a   1.000
_cell.length_b   1.000
_cell.length_c   1.000
_cell.angle_alpha   90.00
_cell.angle_beta   90.00
_cell.angle_gamma   90.00
#
_symmetry.space_group_name_H-M   'P 1'
#
loop_
_entity.id
_entity.type
_entity.pdbx_description
1 polymer ?
#
loop_
_entity_poly.entity_id
_entity_poly.type
_entity_poly.pdbx_seq_one_letter_code
_entity_poly.pdbx_strand_id
1 'polypeptide(L)'
;MSERSTGLFLPGHVPGPALAALLLQAPGLTAADLSGEEAPRVGHGARSGRAYTHLALRLFEVGGLALMEQERPPGPEELEMWLGERLSRAYGLALFAHYDDERGAGGHALFRDGALVSRAVIDGRLDRPVRRGLGAEEPLNNVDPSDWVWPHIAEAVEAGTTALFGPGVRTDDDLAAIIQAAAAAPVTETPRAAAPQAAAEPPVNSGARKRDKLKGALKGLLGWD
;
A
#
# COMPACT_ATOMS: atom_id res chain seq x y z
N MET A 1 14.34 -1.85 -14.12
CA MET A 1 12.95 -1.41 -13.84
C MET A 1 12.72 -1.69 -12.37
N SER A 2 11.90 -0.93 -11.63
CA SER A 2 11.74 -1.18 -10.19
C SER A 2 10.86 -2.42 -9.99
N GLU A 3 11.44 -3.55 -9.58
CA GLU A 3 10.84 -4.90 -9.46
C GLU A 3 9.89 -5.05 -8.24
N ARG A 4 9.28 -3.94 -7.81
CA ARG A 4 8.37 -3.90 -6.66
C ARG A 4 6.95 -3.79 -7.13
N SER A 5 6.15 -4.80 -6.80
CA SER A 5 4.71 -4.79 -6.99
C SER A 5 4.06 -4.55 -5.63
N THR A 6 3.65 -3.31 -5.34
CA THR A 6 2.87 -2.96 -4.14
C THR A 6 1.55 -2.36 -4.59
N GLY A 7 0.44 -2.81 -4.03
CA GLY A 7 -0.87 -2.26 -4.36
C GLY A 7 -1.82 -2.20 -3.17
N LEU A 8 -2.61 -1.13 -3.12
CA LEU A 8 -3.78 -0.98 -2.26
C LEU A 8 -5.04 -1.19 -3.10
N PHE A 9 -5.86 -2.16 -2.71
CA PHE A 9 -7.01 -2.60 -3.46
C PHE A 9 -8.30 -2.61 -2.65
N LEU A 10 -9.40 -2.31 -3.33
CA LEU A 10 -10.75 -2.23 -2.79
C LEU A 10 -11.72 -3.04 -3.67
N PRO A 11 -12.81 -3.59 -3.11
CA PRO A 11 -13.85 -4.23 -3.90
C PRO A 11 -14.65 -3.20 -4.70
N GLY A 12 -15.09 -3.61 -5.89
CA GLY A 12 -15.90 -2.78 -6.78
C GLY A 12 -15.11 -1.66 -7.48
N HIS A 13 -15.83 -0.76 -8.13
CA HIS A 13 -15.26 0.42 -8.80
C HIS A 13 -15.55 1.68 -7.99
N VAL A 14 -14.65 1.96 -7.06
CA VAL A 14 -14.71 3.14 -6.19
C VAL A 14 -14.23 4.40 -6.93
N PRO A 15 -15.02 5.48 -7.01
CA PRO A 15 -14.64 6.69 -7.74
C PRO A 15 -13.37 7.36 -7.19
N GLY A 16 -12.48 7.80 -8.09
CA GLY A 16 -11.25 8.50 -7.74
C GLY A 16 -11.42 9.72 -6.84
N PRO A 17 -12.38 10.63 -7.10
CA PRO A 17 -12.63 11.79 -6.24
C PRO A 17 -12.98 11.44 -4.80
N ALA A 18 -13.71 10.33 -4.57
CA ALA A 18 -14.05 9.85 -3.24
C ALA A 18 -12.81 9.38 -2.47
N LEU A 19 -11.88 8.68 -3.16
CA LEU A 19 -10.62 8.24 -2.58
C LEU A 19 -9.67 9.42 -2.29
N ALA A 20 -9.59 10.40 -3.19
CA ALA A 20 -8.81 11.61 -2.96
C ALA A 20 -9.35 12.43 -1.78
N ALA A 21 -10.68 12.56 -1.65
CA ALA A 21 -11.33 13.22 -0.52
C ALA A 21 -11.03 12.53 0.82
N LEU A 22 -10.95 11.21 0.82
CA LEU A 22 -10.61 10.42 2.00
C LEU A 22 -9.14 10.62 2.37
N LEU A 23 -8.21 10.60 1.42
CA LEU A 23 -6.78 10.80 1.68
C LEU A 23 -6.48 12.17 2.30
N LEU A 24 -7.22 13.22 1.94
CA LEU A 24 -7.09 14.56 2.53
C LEU A 24 -7.53 14.64 4.00
N GLN A 25 -8.18 13.60 4.53
CA GLN A 25 -8.56 13.52 5.95
C GLN A 25 -7.49 12.79 6.79
N ALA A 26 -6.47 12.22 6.16
CA ALA A 26 -5.42 11.50 6.87
C ALA A 26 -4.60 12.49 7.73
N PRO A 27 -4.33 12.18 9.01
CA PRO A 27 -3.51 13.01 9.87
C PRO A 27 -2.15 13.29 9.24
N GLY A 28 -1.73 14.56 9.26
CA GLY A 28 -0.42 14.98 8.76
C GLY A 28 -0.30 15.09 7.24
N LEU A 29 -1.34 14.75 6.45
CA LEU A 29 -1.35 15.01 5.00
C LEU A 29 -2.03 16.33 4.67
N THR A 30 -1.44 17.07 3.74
CA THR A 30 -2.03 18.27 3.15
C THR A 30 -2.31 18.07 1.65
N ALA A 31 -3.12 18.94 1.06
CA ALA A 31 -3.35 18.92 -0.38
C ALA A 31 -2.08 19.13 -1.21
N ALA A 32 -1.06 19.80 -0.65
CA ALA A 32 0.22 19.98 -1.32
C ALA A 32 0.99 18.65 -1.43
N ASP A 33 0.84 17.76 -0.44
CA ASP A 33 1.48 16.44 -0.39
C ASP A 33 0.86 15.45 -1.40
N LEU A 34 -0.38 15.69 -1.82
CA LEU A 34 -1.12 14.88 -2.79
C LEU A 34 -1.17 15.52 -4.18
N SER A 35 -0.09 16.18 -4.58
CA SER A 35 -0.01 16.93 -5.86
C SER A 35 1.16 16.49 -6.72
N GLY A 36 1.09 16.77 -8.03
CA GLY A 36 2.15 16.45 -8.98
C GLY A 36 2.37 14.94 -9.11
N GLU A 37 3.60 14.48 -8.89
CA GLU A 37 3.96 13.06 -8.95
C GLU A 37 3.40 12.24 -7.78
N GLU A 38 3.11 12.88 -6.65
CA GLU A 38 2.53 12.26 -5.45
C GLU A 38 0.99 12.29 -5.46
N ALA A 39 0.39 12.80 -6.54
CA ALA A 39 -1.06 12.80 -6.69
C ALA A 39 -1.59 11.35 -6.68
N PRO A 40 -2.69 11.08 -5.94
CA PRO A 40 -3.27 9.75 -5.92
C PRO A 40 -3.72 9.34 -7.31
N ARG A 41 -3.45 8.08 -7.65
CA ARG A 41 -3.84 7.47 -8.91
C ARG A 41 -4.83 6.37 -8.66
N VAL A 42 -5.91 6.35 -9.44
CA VAL A 42 -6.98 5.37 -9.27
C VAL A 42 -7.21 4.65 -10.58
N GLY A 43 -7.26 3.32 -10.48
CA GLY A 43 -7.50 2.41 -11.59
C GLY A 43 -8.57 1.40 -11.24
N HIS A 44 -9.19 0.82 -12.27
CA HIS A 44 -10.28 -0.14 -12.13
C HIS A 44 -9.99 -1.37 -12.98
N GLY A 45 -10.24 -2.54 -12.40
CA GLY A 45 -10.10 -3.80 -13.12
C GLY A 45 -11.20 -4.79 -12.73
N ALA A 46 -11.09 -5.98 -13.31
CA ALA A 46 -11.89 -7.13 -12.92
C ALA A 46 -11.06 -8.41 -13.05
N ARG A 47 -11.18 -9.29 -12.06
CA ARG A 47 -10.55 -10.62 -12.07
C ARG A 47 -11.52 -11.64 -11.51
N SER A 48 -11.63 -12.80 -12.15
CA SER A 48 -12.53 -13.88 -11.71
C SER A 48 -13.99 -13.43 -11.51
N GLY A 49 -14.48 -12.51 -12.35
CA GLY A 49 -15.82 -11.92 -12.23
C GLY A 49 -16.00 -10.90 -11.10
N ARG A 50 -14.92 -10.51 -10.40
CA ARG A 50 -14.94 -9.55 -9.29
C ARG A 50 -14.30 -8.25 -9.73
N ALA A 51 -15.09 -7.16 -9.66
CA ALA A 51 -14.60 -5.82 -9.88
C ALA A 51 -13.70 -5.37 -8.72
N TYR A 52 -12.65 -4.63 -9.03
CA TYR A 52 -11.75 -4.06 -8.02
C TYR A 52 -11.27 -2.67 -8.43
N THR A 53 -10.90 -1.88 -7.43
CA THR A 53 -10.19 -0.62 -7.57
C THR A 53 -8.78 -0.78 -7.05
N HIS A 54 -7.81 -0.24 -7.79
CA HIS A 54 -6.43 -0.06 -7.35
C HIS A 54 -6.20 1.43 -7.04
N LEU A 55 -5.71 1.71 -5.83
CA LEU A 55 -5.25 3.04 -5.42
C LEU A 55 -3.72 3.04 -5.37
N ALA A 56 -3.11 3.64 -6.38
CA ALA A 56 -1.66 3.83 -6.45
C ALA A 56 -1.27 5.13 -5.75
N LEU A 57 -0.46 5.00 -4.69
CA LEU A 57 0.22 6.10 -4.03
C LEU A 57 1.72 5.89 -4.17
N ARG A 58 2.43 6.90 -4.69
CA ARG A 58 3.86 6.80 -4.97
C ARG A 58 4.68 6.49 -3.72
N LEU A 59 4.24 6.99 -2.56
CA LEU A 59 4.83 6.65 -1.26
C LEU A 59 4.85 5.15 -1.00
N PHE A 60 3.77 4.42 -1.29
CA PHE A 60 3.70 2.97 -1.10
C PHE A 60 4.53 2.20 -2.14
N GLU A 61 4.58 2.70 -3.37
CA GLU A 61 5.38 2.10 -4.44
C GLU A 61 6.90 2.26 -4.19
N VAL A 62 7.33 3.35 -3.56
CA VAL A 62 8.75 3.66 -3.34
C VAL A 62 9.23 3.24 -1.95
N GLY A 63 8.41 3.47 -0.94
CA GLY A 63 8.76 3.31 0.47
C GLY A 63 8.56 1.90 1.01
N GLY A 64 7.79 1.06 0.32
CA GLY A 64 7.21 -0.12 0.97
C GLY A 64 6.17 0.32 2.01
N LEU A 65 5.42 -0.64 2.57
CA LEU A 65 4.45 -0.33 3.61
C LEU A 65 5.12 -0.40 4.99
N ALA A 66 4.85 0.55 5.89
CA ALA A 66 5.31 0.53 7.29
C ALA A 66 4.82 -0.74 8.03
N LEU A 67 3.60 -1.20 7.72
CA LEU A 67 3.04 -2.50 8.09
C LEU A 67 3.93 -3.69 7.71
N MET A 68 4.93 -3.52 6.85
CA MET A 68 5.81 -4.59 6.39
C MET A 68 7.19 -4.52 7.04
N GLU A 69 7.69 -3.31 7.30
CA GLU A 69 9.03 -3.12 7.86
C GLU A 69 9.04 -3.22 9.39
N GLN A 70 7.90 -2.96 10.04
CA GLN A 70 7.80 -3.06 11.49
C GLN A 70 7.53 -4.50 11.95
N GLU A 71 8.23 -4.91 13.02
CA GLU A 71 8.03 -6.21 13.70
C GLU A 71 6.58 -6.36 14.18
N ARG A 72 6.01 -5.27 14.69
CA ARG A 72 4.63 -5.19 15.19
C ARG A 72 3.75 -4.42 14.21
N PRO A 73 2.42 -4.66 14.21
CA PRO A 73 1.51 -3.80 13.48
C PRO A 73 1.68 -2.33 13.91
N PRO A 74 1.71 -1.40 12.96
CA PRO A 74 1.85 0.01 13.25
C PRO A 74 0.68 0.60 14.05
N GLY A 75 0.92 1.78 14.63
CA GLY A 75 -0.09 2.47 15.43
C GLY A 75 -1.28 2.97 14.59
N PRO A 76 -2.43 3.28 15.22
CA PRO A 76 -3.63 3.76 14.52
C PRO A 76 -3.45 5.13 13.82
N GLU A 77 -2.42 5.88 14.21
CA GLU A 77 -2.07 7.17 13.60
C GLU A 77 -1.28 7.01 12.30
N GLU A 78 -0.68 5.84 12.06
CA GLU A 78 0.07 5.60 10.84
C GLU A 78 -0.86 5.50 9.63
N LEU A 79 -0.42 6.10 8.52
CA LEU A 79 -1.24 6.29 7.31
C LEU A 79 -1.88 5.00 6.83
N GLU A 80 -1.19 3.87 6.93
CA GLU A 80 -1.69 2.58 6.44
C GLU A 80 -2.78 1.99 7.33
N MET A 81 -2.63 2.07 8.66
CA MET A 81 -3.67 1.66 9.59
C MET A 81 -4.89 2.56 9.45
N TRP A 82 -4.65 3.86 9.35
CA TRP A 82 -5.69 4.85 9.15
C TRP A 82 -6.46 4.63 7.84
N LEU A 83 -5.76 4.41 6.73
CA LEU A 83 -6.37 4.13 5.43
C LEU A 83 -7.07 2.78 5.42
N GLY A 84 -6.42 1.73 5.92
CA GLY A 84 -6.99 0.38 6.00
C GLY A 84 -8.30 0.36 6.79
N GLU A 85 -8.32 1.02 7.96
CA GLU A 85 -9.54 1.20 8.74
C GLU A 85 -10.61 1.94 7.92
N ARG A 86 -10.32 3.16 7.44
CA ARG A 86 -11.34 4.03 6.82
C ARG A 86 -11.89 3.44 5.53
N LEU A 87 -11.02 2.90 4.69
CA LEU A 87 -11.40 2.29 3.43
C LEU A 87 -12.19 1.01 3.65
N SER A 88 -11.79 0.15 4.59
CA SER A 88 -12.56 -1.07 4.88
C SER A 88 -13.90 -0.78 5.56
N ARG A 89 -14.03 0.30 6.36
CA ARG A 89 -15.35 0.76 6.84
C ARG A 89 -16.25 1.26 5.71
N ALA A 90 -15.69 1.99 4.76
CA ALA A 90 -16.45 2.58 3.65
C ALA A 90 -16.84 1.55 2.58
N TYR A 91 -15.98 0.56 2.33
CA TYR A 91 -16.08 -0.36 1.19
C TYR A 91 -16.08 -1.83 1.60
N GLY A 92 -16.21 -2.13 2.90
CA GLY A 92 -16.22 -3.49 3.48
C GLY A 92 -14.84 -4.14 3.59
N LEU A 93 -13.92 -3.84 2.66
CA LEU A 93 -12.60 -4.46 2.60
C LEU A 93 -11.55 -3.49 2.07
N ALA A 94 -10.34 -3.55 2.63
CA ALA A 94 -9.15 -2.94 2.06
C ALA A 94 -7.97 -3.92 2.13
N LEU A 95 -7.34 -4.17 0.98
CA LEU A 95 -6.23 -5.08 0.84
C LEU A 95 -4.98 -4.30 0.46
N PHE A 96 -3.94 -4.42 1.28
CA PHE A 96 -2.59 -4.09 0.89
C PHE A 96 -1.88 -5.40 0.51
N ALA A 97 -1.35 -5.49 -0.70
CA ALA A 97 -0.59 -6.64 -1.17
C ALA A 97 0.75 -6.20 -1.74
N HIS A 98 1.77 -7.03 -1.53
CA HIS A 98 3.13 -6.73 -1.93
C HIS A 98 3.89 -7.98 -2.36
N TYR A 99 4.75 -7.80 -3.37
CA TYR A 99 5.76 -8.75 -3.78
C TYR A 99 7.02 -7.97 -4.21
N ASP A 100 8.19 -8.38 -3.70
CA ASP A 100 9.52 -7.84 -4.05
C ASP A 100 10.51 -8.99 -4.18
N ASP A 101 10.75 -9.38 -5.44
CA ASP A 101 11.64 -10.48 -5.79
C ASP A 101 13.12 -10.11 -5.56
N GLU A 102 13.51 -8.84 -5.77
CA GLU A 102 14.88 -8.38 -5.49
C GLU A 102 15.24 -8.55 -4.01
N ARG A 103 14.28 -8.31 -3.12
CA ARG A 103 14.49 -8.33 -1.67
C ARG A 103 14.14 -9.65 -1.01
N GLY A 104 13.48 -10.58 -1.69
CA GLY A 104 12.97 -11.79 -1.04
C GLY A 104 11.90 -11.47 -0.01
N ALA A 105 10.96 -10.58 -0.34
CA ALA A 105 9.91 -10.15 0.57
C ALA A 105 8.53 -10.14 -0.11
N GLY A 106 7.49 -10.36 0.67
CA GLY A 106 6.13 -10.36 0.14
C GLY A 106 5.07 -10.64 1.20
N GLY A 107 3.81 -10.40 0.83
CA GLY A 107 2.68 -10.70 1.70
C GLY A 107 1.56 -9.68 1.60
N HIS A 108 0.81 -9.54 2.71
CA HIS A 108 -0.39 -8.72 2.75
C HIS A 108 -0.73 -8.14 4.13
N ALA A 109 -1.58 -7.11 4.09
CA ALA A 109 -2.41 -6.69 5.20
C ALA A 109 -3.86 -6.52 4.71
N LEU A 110 -4.78 -7.22 5.36
CA LEU A 110 -6.20 -7.23 5.02
C LEU A 110 -7.02 -6.61 6.13
N PHE A 111 -7.76 -5.56 5.78
CA PHE A 111 -8.71 -4.91 6.65
C PHE A 111 -10.14 -5.26 6.24
N ARG A 112 -11.00 -5.44 7.24
CA ARG A 112 -12.44 -5.68 7.07
C ARG A 112 -13.20 -4.91 8.12
N ASP A 113 -14.22 -4.18 7.69
CA ASP A 113 -15.13 -3.42 8.56
C ASP A 113 -14.42 -2.52 9.60
N GLY A 114 -13.26 -1.97 9.24
CA GLY A 114 -12.47 -1.08 10.09
C GLY A 114 -11.42 -1.75 10.98
N ALA A 115 -11.22 -3.06 10.86
CA ALA A 115 -10.22 -3.78 11.64
C ALA A 115 -9.19 -4.46 10.72
N LEU A 116 -7.92 -4.47 11.14
CA LEU A 116 -6.89 -5.33 10.54
C LEU A 116 -7.20 -6.77 10.96
N VAL A 117 -7.69 -7.59 10.02
CA VAL A 117 -8.16 -8.96 10.30
C VAL A 117 -7.17 -10.04 9.89
N SER A 118 -6.23 -9.71 9.00
CA SER A 118 -5.17 -10.64 8.60
C SER A 118 -3.94 -9.86 8.18
N ARG A 119 -2.77 -10.35 8.58
CA ARG A 119 -1.46 -9.86 8.15
C ARG A 119 -0.53 -11.06 8.05
N ALA A 120 0.20 -11.14 6.96
CA ALA A 120 1.33 -12.05 6.84
C ALA A 120 2.37 -11.36 5.98
N VAL A 121 3.55 -11.10 6.53
CA VAL A 121 4.67 -10.53 5.80
C VAL A 121 5.86 -11.45 5.95
N ILE A 122 6.40 -11.90 4.82
CA ILE A 122 7.62 -12.69 4.78
C ILE A 122 8.77 -11.74 4.51
N ASP A 123 9.78 -11.77 5.38
CA ASP A 123 11.01 -11.01 5.23
C ASP A 123 12.20 -11.97 5.15
N GLY A 124 12.68 -12.21 3.93
CA GLY A 124 13.85 -13.03 3.64
C GLY A 124 15.16 -12.27 3.72
N ARG A 125 15.18 -10.96 4.01
CA ARG A 125 16.44 -10.17 4.04
C ARG A 125 17.31 -10.46 5.25
N LEU A 126 16.77 -11.19 6.23
CA LEU A 126 17.43 -11.51 7.49
C LEU A 126 18.22 -12.82 7.37
N ASP A 127 19.27 -12.95 8.19
CA ASP A 127 20.06 -14.19 8.31
C ASP A 127 19.17 -15.42 8.59
N ARG A 128 18.02 -15.20 9.22
CA ARG A 128 16.95 -16.17 9.41
C ARG A 128 15.64 -15.55 8.93
N PRO A 129 15.02 -16.04 7.84
CA PRO A 129 13.75 -15.51 7.36
C PRO A 129 12.67 -15.61 8.41
N VAL A 130 11.76 -14.64 8.37
CA VAL A 130 10.68 -14.54 9.34
C VAL A 130 9.35 -14.30 8.66
N ARG A 131 8.30 -14.75 9.32
CA ARG A 131 6.92 -14.36 9.08
C ARG A 131 6.48 -13.41 10.18
N ARG A 132 6.03 -12.22 9.81
CA ARG A 132 5.40 -11.26 10.72
C ARG A 132 3.89 -11.30 10.56
N GLY A 133 3.20 -11.64 11.66
CA GLY A 133 1.74 -11.75 11.72
C GLY A 133 1.07 -10.58 12.47
N LEU A 134 -0.15 -10.80 12.96
CA LEU A 134 -0.82 -9.84 13.86
C LEU A 134 -0.24 -9.84 15.27
N GLY A 135 0.28 -10.98 15.71
CA GLY A 135 0.85 -11.15 17.05
C GLY A 135 2.35 -10.89 17.02
N ALA A 136 3.11 -11.96 16.84
CA ALA A 136 4.56 -11.94 16.89
C ALA A 136 5.20 -12.17 15.51
N GLU A 137 6.50 -11.93 15.47
CA GLU A 137 7.40 -12.43 14.45
C GLU A 137 7.76 -13.89 14.76
N GLU A 138 7.70 -14.74 13.73
CA GLU A 138 7.98 -16.17 13.81
C GLU A 138 9.04 -16.55 12.78
N PRO A 139 10.14 -17.20 13.17
CA PRO A 139 11.13 -17.66 12.20
C PRO A 139 10.58 -18.76 11.29
N LEU A 140 10.90 -18.69 10.00
CA LEU A 140 10.64 -19.76 9.05
C LEU A 140 11.72 -20.85 9.25
N ASN A 141 11.31 -21.99 9.78
CA ASN A 141 12.17 -23.17 9.94
C ASN A 141 12.06 -24.06 8.70
N ASN A 142 13.13 -24.77 8.34
CA ASN A 142 13.19 -25.70 7.20
C ASN A 142 12.98 -25.05 5.83
N VAL A 143 13.67 -23.94 5.64
CA VAL A 143 13.73 -23.21 4.39
C VAL A 143 14.69 -23.96 3.44
N ASP A 144 14.19 -24.54 2.34
CA ASP A 144 15.06 -25.21 1.35
C ASP A 144 15.93 -24.14 0.65
N PRO A 145 17.27 -24.23 0.69
CA PRO A 145 18.15 -23.25 0.05
C PRO A 145 17.84 -22.96 -1.44
N SER A 146 17.22 -23.89 -2.18
CA SER A 146 16.88 -23.66 -3.58
C SER A 146 15.55 -22.91 -3.83
N ASP A 147 14.63 -22.90 -2.87
CA ASP A 147 13.29 -22.29 -2.99
C ASP A 147 13.02 -21.24 -1.91
N TRP A 148 14.07 -20.76 -1.25
CA TRP A 148 14.04 -20.61 0.20
C TRP A 148 12.81 -19.87 0.76
N VAL A 149 12.48 -18.66 0.37
CA VAL A 149 11.30 -17.95 0.92
C VAL A 149 10.10 -17.87 -0.03
N TRP A 150 10.24 -18.30 -1.28
CA TRP A 150 9.25 -18.03 -2.34
C TRP A 150 7.90 -18.73 -2.13
N PRO A 151 7.85 -20.02 -1.73
CA PRO A 151 6.59 -20.66 -1.39
C PRO A 151 5.86 -19.94 -0.25
N HIS A 152 6.59 -19.46 0.76
CA HIS A 152 6.02 -18.73 1.88
C HIS A 152 5.49 -17.36 1.47
N ILE A 153 6.22 -16.65 0.59
CA ILE A 153 5.77 -15.38 0.01
C ILE A 153 4.50 -15.60 -0.81
N ALA A 154 4.50 -16.60 -1.70
CA ALA A 154 3.36 -16.93 -2.54
C ALA A 154 2.11 -17.28 -1.71
N GLU A 155 2.27 -18.08 -0.64
CA GLU A 155 1.19 -18.41 0.28
C GLU A 155 0.66 -17.18 1.03
N ALA A 156 1.55 -16.29 1.49
CA ALA A 156 1.14 -15.06 2.17
C ALA A 156 0.33 -14.17 1.21
N VAL A 157 0.84 -13.91 0.01
CA VAL A 157 0.16 -13.09 -1.00
C VAL A 157 -1.18 -13.71 -1.39
N GLU A 158 -1.24 -15.02 -1.65
CA GLU A 158 -2.48 -15.70 -2.02
C GLU A 158 -3.53 -15.64 -0.90
N ALA A 159 -3.10 -15.82 0.36
CA ALA A 159 -3.99 -15.75 1.52
C ALA A 159 -4.68 -14.38 1.64
N GLY A 160 -3.96 -13.28 1.40
CA GLY A 160 -4.52 -11.93 1.43
C GLY A 160 -5.40 -11.60 0.23
N THR A 161 -4.96 -12.00 -0.96
CA THR A 161 -5.58 -11.62 -2.23
C THR A 161 -6.83 -12.41 -2.57
N THR A 162 -6.97 -13.64 -2.07
CA THR A 162 -8.10 -14.55 -2.38
C THR A 162 -9.47 -13.93 -2.10
N ALA A 163 -9.58 -13.12 -1.04
CA ALA A 163 -10.83 -12.45 -0.69
C ALA A 163 -11.29 -11.49 -1.80
N LEU A 164 -10.36 -10.84 -2.50
CA LEU A 164 -10.66 -9.82 -3.50
C LEU A 164 -10.62 -10.37 -4.93
N PHE A 165 -9.60 -11.14 -5.29
CA PHE A 165 -9.33 -11.57 -6.66
C PHE A 165 -9.72 -13.02 -6.96
N GLY A 166 -10.04 -13.80 -5.93
CA GLY A 166 -10.07 -15.26 -6.02
C GLY A 166 -8.65 -15.87 -5.94
N PRO A 167 -8.53 -17.20 -6.01
CA PRO A 167 -7.25 -17.88 -5.90
C PRO A 167 -6.33 -17.60 -7.11
N GLY A 168 -5.04 -17.93 -6.96
CA GLY A 168 -4.07 -17.88 -8.05
C GLY A 168 -3.37 -16.54 -8.25
N VAL A 169 -3.24 -15.72 -7.21
CA VAL A 169 -2.31 -14.57 -7.20
C VAL A 169 -1.16 -14.96 -6.29
N ARG A 170 -0.05 -15.39 -6.88
CA ARG A 170 1.04 -16.06 -6.16
C ARG A 170 2.43 -15.51 -6.47
N THR A 171 2.60 -14.81 -7.59
CA THR A 171 3.90 -14.27 -8.03
C THR A 171 3.91 -12.75 -8.12
N ASP A 172 5.08 -12.18 -8.32
CA ASP A 172 5.26 -10.77 -8.70
C ASP A 172 4.54 -10.44 -10.01
N ASP A 173 4.67 -11.30 -11.02
CA ASP A 173 4.03 -11.17 -12.33
C ASP A 173 2.50 -11.15 -12.21
N ASP A 174 1.92 -12.01 -11.36
CA ASP A 174 0.47 -12.01 -11.11
C ASP A 174 0.00 -10.67 -10.55
N LEU A 175 0.73 -10.14 -9.56
CA LEU A 175 0.39 -8.88 -8.90
C LEU A 175 0.64 -7.69 -9.84
N ALA A 176 1.74 -7.71 -10.59
CA ALA A 176 2.07 -6.72 -11.60
C ALA A 176 0.99 -6.66 -12.69
N ALA A 177 0.53 -7.81 -13.18
CA ALA A 177 -0.54 -7.89 -14.15
C ALA A 177 -1.85 -7.28 -13.62
N ILE A 178 -2.19 -7.53 -12.35
CA ILE A 178 -3.37 -6.93 -11.70
C ILE A 178 -3.25 -5.40 -11.59
N ILE A 179 -2.08 -4.92 -11.18
CA ILE A 179 -1.77 -3.48 -11.04
C ILE A 179 -1.85 -2.79 -12.41
N GLN A 180 -1.22 -3.38 -13.43
CA GLN A 180 -1.21 -2.86 -14.80
C GLN A 180 -2.62 -2.88 -15.41
N ALA A 181 -3.38 -3.96 -15.22
CA ALA A 181 -4.75 -4.09 -15.73
C ALA A 181 -5.69 -3.05 -15.14
N ALA A 182 -5.43 -2.56 -13.92
CA ALA A 182 -6.21 -1.48 -13.33
C ALA A 182 -6.04 -0.14 -14.07
N ALA A 183 -4.93 0.04 -14.79
CA ALA A 183 -4.62 1.25 -15.56
C ALA A 183 -4.78 2.55 -14.74
N ALA A 184 -4.19 2.58 -13.55
CA ALA A 184 -4.37 3.69 -12.61
C ALA A 184 -3.88 5.03 -13.18
N ALA A 185 -4.79 6.02 -13.17
CA ALA A 185 -4.53 7.37 -13.69
C ALA A 185 -4.64 8.41 -12.57
N PRO A 186 -3.93 9.55 -12.66
CA PRO A 186 -4.04 10.62 -11.67
C PRO A 186 -5.49 11.08 -11.49
N VAL A 187 -5.90 11.29 -10.23
CA VAL A 187 -7.20 11.88 -9.94
C VAL A 187 -7.14 13.38 -10.25
N THR A 188 -7.75 13.77 -11.36
CA THR A 188 -7.74 15.16 -11.86
C THR A 188 -8.80 16.05 -11.20
N GLU A 189 -9.82 15.45 -10.59
CA GLU A 189 -10.87 16.14 -9.86
C GLU A 189 -10.70 15.94 -8.36
N THR A 190 -9.77 16.66 -7.75
CA THR A 190 -9.76 16.81 -6.30
C THR A 190 -10.95 17.70 -5.91
N PRO A 191 -11.83 17.31 -4.97
CA PRO A 191 -12.79 18.24 -4.42
C PRO A 191 -12.01 19.43 -3.87
N ARG A 192 -12.29 20.61 -4.40
CA ARG A 192 -11.60 21.84 -4.00
C ARG A 192 -11.90 22.07 -2.53
N ALA A 193 -10.94 21.78 -1.64
CA ALA A 193 -10.96 22.37 -0.31
C ALA A 193 -11.10 23.88 -0.52
N ALA A 194 -12.11 24.51 0.09
CA ALA A 194 -12.31 25.94 -0.01
C ALA A 194 -11.07 26.63 0.60
N ALA A 195 -10.11 27.02 -0.25
CA ALA A 195 -8.93 27.73 0.16
C ALA A 195 -9.25 29.24 0.23
N PRO A 196 -8.85 29.94 1.32
CA PRO A 196 -8.73 31.38 1.29
C PRO A 196 -7.69 31.77 0.23
N GLN A 197 -8.02 32.75 -0.61
CA GLN A 197 -7.11 33.31 -1.62
C GLN A 197 -5.84 33.86 -0.96
N ALA A 198 -4.67 33.36 -1.38
CA ALA A 198 -3.41 34.07 -1.24
C ALA A 198 -2.54 33.90 -2.49
N ALA A 199 -1.86 34.98 -2.83
CA ALA A 199 -1.28 35.29 -4.13
C ALA A 199 -0.11 34.37 -4.56
N ALA A 200 0.09 34.32 -5.89
CA ALA A 200 1.07 33.50 -6.58
C ALA A 200 2.51 34.00 -6.42
N GLU A 201 3.44 33.07 -6.21
CA GLU A 201 4.88 33.24 -6.42
C GLU A 201 5.41 32.11 -7.35
N PRO A 202 6.49 32.36 -8.11
CA PRO A 202 6.92 31.49 -9.21
C PRO A 202 7.65 30.20 -8.74
N PRO A 203 7.74 29.17 -9.59
CA PRO A 203 8.18 27.84 -9.17
C PRO A 203 9.71 27.77 -9.05
N VAL A 204 10.21 27.55 -7.83
CA VAL A 204 11.59 27.11 -7.61
C VAL A 204 11.62 25.58 -7.57
N ASN A 205 12.40 25.03 -8.50
CA ASN A 205 12.70 23.63 -8.68
C ASN A 205 13.11 22.98 -7.34
N SER A 206 12.23 22.18 -6.74
CA SER A 206 12.34 21.74 -5.33
C SER A 206 11.97 20.26 -5.11
N GLY A 207 11.89 19.45 -6.17
CA GLY A 207 11.50 18.03 -6.09
C GLY A 207 12.30 17.24 -5.04
N ALA A 208 13.61 17.49 -4.92
CA ALA A 208 14.45 16.83 -3.92
C ALA A 208 14.16 17.30 -2.47
N ARG A 209 13.97 18.61 -2.25
CA ARG A 209 13.71 19.17 -0.90
C ARG A 209 12.29 18.88 -0.40
N LYS A 210 11.32 18.71 -1.30
CA LYS A 210 9.95 18.29 -0.96
C LYS A 210 9.89 16.81 -0.58
N ARG A 211 10.64 15.96 -1.28
CA ARG A 211 10.77 14.53 -1.00
C ARG A 211 11.31 14.27 0.41
N ASP A 212 12.32 15.03 0.84
CA ASP A 212 12.90 14.88 2.18
C ASP A 212 11.97 15.41 3.28
N LYS A 213 11.14 16.42 3.00
CA LYS A 213 10.09 16.89 3.92
C LYS A 213 8.93 15.91 4.04
N LEU A 214 8.49 15.30 2.94
CA LEU A 214 7.43 14.27 2.98
C LEU A 214 7.94 13.05 3.75
N LYS A 215 9.16 12.57 3.45
CA LYS A 215 9.82 11.53 4.23
C LYS A 215 10.03 11.93 5.70
N GLY A 216 10.33 13.20 5.99
CA GLY A 216 10.52 13.72 7.35
C GLY A 216 9.22 13.83 8.16
N ALA A 217 8.15 14.33 7.55
CA ALA A 217 6.81 14.38 8.15
C ALA A 217 6.25 12.97 8.38
N LEU A 218 6.55 12.04 7.48
CA LEU A 218 6.22 10.62 7.63
C LEU A 218 7.13 9.93 8.65
N LYS A 219 8.45 10.20 8.69
CA LYS A 219 9.36 9.68 9.72
C LYS A 219 8.99 10.12 11.13
N GLY A 220 8.59 11.38 11.30
CA GLY A 220 8.09 11.91 12.58
C GLY A 220 6.80 11.25 13.08
N LEU A 221 6.07 10.59 12.18
CA LEU A 221 4.86 9.80 12.46
C LEU A 221 5.15 8.30 12.65
N LEU A 222 6.30 7.81 12.14
CA LEU A 222 6.70 6.40 12.13
C LEU A 222 7.72 6.02 13.23
N GLY A 223 8.16 6.96 14.06
CA GLY A 223 9.03 6.69 15.21
C GLY A 223 10.39 6.06 14.87
N TRP A 224 10.93 6.31 13.68
CA TRP A 224 12.25 5.82 13.28
C TRP A 224 13.34 6.87 13.50
N ASP A 225 14.12 6.67 14.55
CA ASP A 225 15.45 7.27 14.73
C ASP A 225 16.47 6.65 13.74
#